data_AF-A0A060CIK8-F1
#
_entry.id   AF-A0A060CIK8-F1
#
_cell.length_a   1.000
_cell.length_b   1.000
_cell.length_c   1.000
_cell.angle_alpha   90.00
_cell.angle_beta   90.00
_cell.angle_gamma   90.00
#
_symmetry.space_group_name_H-M   'P 1'
#
loop_
_entity.id
_entity.type
_entity.pdbx_description
1 polymer ?
#
loop_
_entity_poly.entity_id
_entity_poly.type
_entity_poly.pdbx_seq_one_letter_code
_entity_poly.pdbx_strand_id
1 'polypeptide(L)'
;MEMPYNEIVRKFIDMYTGRLRNQVAFMLSACNFYMPIFEEALDAYGLPLELKYLPVIESALNPSAVSRVGACGLWQFMLNTGKMYGLESN
;
A
#
# COMPACT_ATOMS: atom_id res chain seq x y z
N MET A 1 12.22 -15.35 -7.83
CA MET A 1 10.81 -15.56 -7.44
C MET A 1 10.03 -15.90 -8.70
N GLU A 2 9.32 -17.02 -8.71
CA GLU A 2 8.43 -17.35 -9.82
C GLU A 2 7.17 -16.47 -9.74
N MET A 3 6.71 -15.93 -10.87
CA MET A 3 5.52 -15.07 -10.94
C MET A 3 4.40 -15.85 -11.65
N PRO A 4 3.66 -16.73 -10.94
CA PRO A 4 2.70 -17.61 -11.56
C PRO A 4 1.54 -16.82 -12.17
N TYR A 5 1.22 -17.15 -13.42
CA TYR A 5 0.04 -16.62 -14.09
C TYR A 5 -1.11 -17.61 -13.96
N ASN A 6 -2.17 -17.20 -13.27
CA ASN A 6 -3.38 -17.99 -13.07
C ASN A 6 -4.62 -17.09 -13.17
N GLU A 7 -5.81 -17.69 -13.09
CA GLU A 7 -7.08 -16.95 -13.24
C GLU A 7 -7.27 -15.84 -12.20
N ILE A 8 -6.75 -16.02 -10.99
CA ILE A 8 -6.83 -15.01 -9.92
C ILE A 8 -5.96 -13.81 -10.29
N VAL A 9 -4.71 -14.06 -10.67
CA VAL A 9 -3.75 -13.01 -11.09
C VAL A 9 -4.28 -12.27 -12.32
N ARG A 10 -4.83 -12.99 -13.30
CA ARG A 10 -5.47 -12.38 -14.49
C ARG A 10 -6.59 -11.42 -14.10
N LYS A 11 -7.49 -11.79 -13.18
CA LYS A 11 -8.58 -10.91 -12.73
C LYS A 11 -8.06 -9.60 -12.13
N PHE A 12 -6.98 -9.65 -11.35
CA PHE A 12 -6.36 -8.44 -10.81
C PHE A 12 -5.71 -7.59 -11.91
N ILE A 13 -5.00 -8.21 -12.87
CA ILE A 13 -4.42 -7.50 -14.02
C ILE A 13 -5.52 -6.78 -14.81
N ASP A 14 -6.61 -7.48 -15.14
CA ASP A 14 -7.73 -6.89 -15.89
C ASP A 14 -8.39 -5.75 -15.10
N MET A 15 -8.53 -5.91 -13.77
CA MET A 15 -9.08 -4.88 -12.89
C MET A 15 -8.19 -3.62 -12.86
N TYR A 16 -6.88 -3.76 -12.66
CA TYR A 16 -5.95 -2.63 -12.54
C TYR A 16 -5.69 -1.95 -13.89
N THR A 17 -5.63 -2.69 -14.99
CA THR A 17 -5.38 -2.12 -16.33
C THR A 17 -6.64 -1.59 -17.02
N GLY A 18 -7.82 -2.07 -16.62
CA GLY A 18 -9.12 -1.67 -17.14
C GLY A 18 -9.89 -0.76 -16.18
N ARG A 19 -10.61 -1.36 -15.23
CA ARG A 19 -11.58 -0.64 -14.38
C ARG A 19 -10.94 0.45 -13.50
N LEU A 20 -9.76 0.18 -12.96
CA LEU A 20 -9.09 1.07 -12.01
C LEU A 20 -8.03 1.97 -12.66
N ARG A 21 -8.05 2.13 -13.98
CA ARG A 21 -6.96 2.79 -14.73
C ARG A 21 -6.63 4.21 -14.23
N ASN A 22 -7.64 5.01 -13.86
CA ASN A 22 -7.43 6.35 -13.31
C ASN A 22 -6.79 6.31 -11.91
N GLN A 23 -7.20 5.35 -11.08
CA GLN A 23 -6.59 5.14 -9.77
C GLN A 23 -5.15 4.65 -9.90
N VAL A 24 -4.86 3.78 -10.87
CA VAL A 24 -3.49 3.36 -11.19
C VAL A 24 -2.63 4.53 -11.64
N ALA A 25 -3.15 5.43 -12.49
CA ALA A 25 -2.43 6.63 -12.88
C ALA A 25 -2.08 7.52 -11.68
N PHE A 26 -3.01 7.70 -10.73
CA PHE A 26 -2.73 8.39 -9.47
C PHE A 26 -1.66 7.67 -8.64
N MET A 27 -1.80 6.36 -8.43
CA MET A 27 -0.85 5.56 -7.67
C MET A 27 0.56 5.65 -8.26
N LEU A 28 0.70 5.57 -9.59
CA LEU A 28 1.99 5.72 -10.27
C LEU A 28 2.63 7.09 -10.02
N SER A 29 1.83 8.16 -9.99
CA SER A 29 2.33 9.50 -9.62
C SER A 29 2.77 9.56 -8.16
N ALA A 30 1.94 9.03 -7.25
CA ALA A 30 2.22 9.01 -5.82
C ALA A 30 3.43 8.13 -5.45
N CYS A 31 3.70 7.05 -6.20
CA CYS A 31 4.86 6.20 -6.02
C CYS A 31 6.18 6.99 -6.07
N ASN A 32 6.29 8.00 -6.93
CA ASN A 32 7.50 8.81 -7.05
C ASN A 32 7.85 9.55 -5.75
N PHE A 33 6.85 9.83 -4.92
CA PHE A 33 7.03 10.48 -3.63
C PHE A 33 7.21 9.47 -2.49
N TYR A 34 6.34 8.46 -2.41
CA TYR A 34 6.31 7.55 -1.26
C TYR A 34 7.34 6.43 -1.30
N MET A 35 7.68 5.90 -2.49
CA MET A 35 8.55 4.73 -2.57
C MET A 35 9.95 4.97 -2.00
N PRO A 36 10.63 6.10 -2.26
CA PRO A 36 11.93 6.39 -1.63
C PRO A 36 11.85 6.44 -0.10
N ILE A 37 10.77 7.02 0.44
CA ILE A 37 10.55 7.12 1.90
C ILE A 37 10.37 5.72 2.51
N PHE A 38 9.57 4.87 1.85
CA PHE A 38 9.36 3.50 2.30
C PHE A 38 10.63 2.67 2.19
N GLU A 39 11.38 2.79 1.10
CA GLU A 39 12.63 2.07 0.89
C GLU A 39 13.68 2.46 1.94
N GLU A 40 13.86 3.75 2.20
CA GLU A 40 14.78 4.24 3.24
C GLU A 40 14.42 3.67 4.62
N ALA A 41 13.14 3.73 5.00
CA ALA A 41 12.69 3.19 6.28
C ALA A 41 12.86 1.67 6.35
N LEU A 42 12.44 0.93 5.32
CA LEU A 42 12.54 -0.53 5.30
C LEU A 42 14.01 -0.99 5.35
N ASP A 43 14.89 -0.36 4.58
CA ASP A 43 16.32 -0.68 4.56
C ASP A 43 16.99 -0.39 5.91
N ALA A 44 16.66 0.75 6.56
CA ALA A 44 17.17 1.09 7.88
C ALA A 44 16.85 0.04 8.97
N TYR A 45 15.76 -0.71 8.80
CA TYR A 45 15.37 -1.81 9.70
C TYR A 45 15.69 -3.20 9.13
N GLY A 46 16.37 -3.30 7.99
CA GLY A 46 16.70 -4.57 7.34
C GLY A 46 15.48 -5.37 6.89
N LEU A 47 14.38 -4.69 6.56
CA LEU A 47 13.12 -5.29 6.14
C LEU A 47 13.07 -5.51 4.62
N PRO A 48 12.31 -6.50 4.12
CA PRO A 48 12.14 -6.71 2.68
C PRO A 48 11.56 -5.48 1.99
N LEU A 49 12.25 -4.99 0.95
CA LEU A 49 11.83 -3.79 0.21
C LEU A 49 10.49 -4.00 -0.51
N GLU A 50 10.08 -5.23 -0.78
CA GLU A 50 8.80 -5.56 -1.38
C GLU A 50 7.60 -5.14 -0.52
N LEU A 51 7.79 -4.94 0.79
CA LEU A 51 6.74 -4.44 1.69
C LEU A 51 6.24 -3.04 1.30
N LYS A 52 7.03 -2.26 0.56
CA LYS A 52 6.65 -0.94 0.04
C LYS A 52 5.40 -0.97 -0.85
N TYR A 53 5.01 -2.13 -1.37
CA TYR A 53 3.82 -2.29 -2.19
C TYR A 53 2.53 -2.52 -1.39
N LEU A 54 2.60 -2.80 -0.07
CA LEU A 54 1.41 -2.96 0.76
C LEU A 54 0.52 -1.70 0.74
N PRO A 55 1.04 -0.47 0.93
CA PRO A 55 0.22 0.74 0.86
C PRO A 55 -0.50 0.97 -0.48
N VAL A 56 0.01 0.41 -1.58
CA VAL A 56 -0.64 0.47 -2.90
C VAL A 56 -1.95 -0.34 -2.88
N ILE A 57 -1.92 -1.52 -2.25
CA ILE A 57 -3.07 -2.42 -2.17
C ILE A 57 -4.05 -1.96 -1.08
N GLU A 58 -3.54 -1.51 0.06
CA GLU A 58 -4.35 -1.18 1.24
C GLU A 58 -5.12 0.15 1.10
N SER A 59 -4.48 1.18 0.54
CA SER A 59 -5.06 2.54 0.52
C SER A 59 -4.99 3.22 -0.85
N ALA A 60 -4.43 2.57 -1.87
CA ALA A 60 -4.05 3.20 -3.13
C ALA A 60 -3.15 4.44 -2.91
N LEU A 61 -2.25 4.39 -1.92
CA LEU A 61 -1.39 5.50 -1.50
C LEU A 61 -2.15 6.76 -1.06
N ASN A 62 -3.37 6.60 -0.54
CA ASN A 62 -4.14 7.70 0.04
C ASN A 62 -3.87 7.83 1.55
N PRO A 63 -3.17 8.88 2.01
CA PRO A 63 -2.86 9.07 3.43
C PRO A 63 -4.10 9.38 4.29
N SER A 64 -5.21 9.77 3.67
CA SER A 64 -6.49 10.04 4.36
C SER A 64 -7.49 8.89 4.23
N ALA A 65 -7.07 7.71 3.76
CA ALA A 65 -7.95 6.55 3.64
C ALA A 65 -8.45 6.09 5.02
N VAL A 66 -9.76 5.93 5.16
CA VAL A 66 -10.41 5.37 6.35
C VAL A 66 -11.39 4.28 5.91
N SER A 67 -11.17 3.07 6.39
CA SER A 67 -12.09 1.95 6.14
C SER A 67 -13.36 2.08 6.98
N ARG A 68 -14.41 1.33 6.61
CA ARG A 68 -15.67 1.26 7.36
C ARG A 68 -15.51 0.77 8.80
N VAL A 69 -14.42 0.05 9.09
CA VAL A 69 -14.16 -0.56 10.40
C VAL A 69 -13.06 0.15 11.17
N GLY A 70 -12.53 1.28 10.66
CA GLY A 70 -11.60 2.14 11.40
C GLY A 70 -10.11 1.90 11.18
N ALA A 71 -9.73 1.10 10.18
CA ALA A 71 -8.36 1.12 9.65
C ALA A 71 -8.08 2.44 8.92
N CYS A 72 -6.92 3.05 9.16
CA CYS A 72 -6.60 4.40 8.70
C CYS A 72 -5.23 4.51 8.02
N GLY A 73 -5.11 5.50 7.13
CA GLY A 73 -3.86 5.94 6.51
C GLY A 73 -3.32 5.00 5.43
N LEU A 74 -2.06 5.26 5.04
CA LEU A 74 -1.38 4.57 3.95
C LEU A 74 -1.35 3.05 4.15
N TRP A 75 -1.09 2.62 5.38
CA TRP A 75 -0.90 1.23 5.77
C TRP A 75 -2.16 0.56 6.29
N GLN A 76 -3.29 1.27 6.38
CA GLN A 76 -4.54 0.78 6.97
C GLN A 76 -4.34 0.14 8.36
N PHE A 77 -3.58 0.81 9.23
CA PHE A 77 -3.47 0.38 10.61
C PHE A 77 -4.77 0.65 11.38
N MET A 78 -5.18 -0.31 12.20
CA MET A 78 -6.20 -0.08 13.21
C MET A 78 -5.64 0.84 14.29
N LEU A 79 -6.37 1.89 14.66
CA LEU A 79 -5.90 2.87 15.65
C LEU A 79 -5.43 2.22 16.96
N ASN A 80 -6.22 1.28 17.49
CA ASN A 80 -5.87 0.58 18.74
C ASN A 80 -4.59 -0.26 18.59
N THR A 81 -4.43 -0.93 17.45
CA THR A 81 -3.23 -1.71 17.13
C THR A 81 -2.01 -0.81 16.99
N GLY A 82 -2.14 0.33 16.30
CA GLY A 82 -1.07 1.30 16.16
C GLY A 82 -0.57 1.81 17.52
N LYS A 83 -1.48 2.15 18.43
CA LYS A 83 -1.13 2.56 19.80
C LYS A 83 -0.37 1.48 20.57
N MET A 84 -0.75 0.20 20.43
CA MET A 84 -0.03 -0.90 21.09
C MET A 84 1.42 -1.04 20.58
N TYR A 85 1.67 -0.69 19.32
CA TYR A 85 3.01 -0.66 18.73
C TYR A 85 3.74 0.67 18.93
N GLY A 86 3.19 1.61 19.72
CA GLY A 86 3.82 2.90 20.00
C GLY A 86 3.70 3.92 18.87
N LEU A 87 2.77 3.74 17.92
CA LEU A 87 2.51 4.75 16.89
C LEU A 87 1.78 5.96 17.48
N GLU A 88 2.24 7.15 17.11
CA GLU A 88 1.59 8.41 17.45
C GLU A 88 0.48 8.73 16.44
N SER A 89 -0.62 9.30 16.93
CA SER A 89 -1.73 9.79 16.10
C SER A 89 -1.70 11.31 16.13
N ASN A 90 -1.45 11.92 14.97
CA ASN A 90 -1.45 13.37 14.77
C ASN A 90 -2.79 13.86 14.22
#